data_AF-A0A660V729-F1
#
_entry.id   AF-A0A660V729-F1
#
_cell.length_a   1.000
_cell.length_b   1.000
_cell.length_c   1.000
_cell.angle_alpha   90.00
_cell.angle_beta   90.00
_cell.angle_gamma   90.00
#
_symmetry.space_group_name_H-M   'P 1'
#
loop_
_entity.id
_entity.type
_entity.pdbx_description
1 polymer ?
#
loop_
_entity_poly.entity_id
_entity_poly.type
_entity_poly.pdbx_seq_one_letter_code
_entity_poly.pdbx_strand_id
1 'polypeptide(L)' 'MDPAKEISRIEKATDLVGGRFKLCVLMQKRVKEIIRKHLGPTKPEAKDVMLQVLKEIESGRISLVTEEEYREALRQRLA' A
#
# COMPACT_ATOMS: atom_id res chain seq x y z
N MET A 1 -19.21 -3.65 11.23
CA MET A 1 -18.24 -2.69 10.69
C MET A 1 -18.99 -1.38 10.52
N ASP A 2 -18.49 -0.28 11.07
CA ASP A 2 -19.16 1.03 11.02
C ASP A 2 -18.76 1.74 9.71
N PRO A 3 -19.69 1.93 8.76
CA PRO A 3 -19.38 2.52 7.46
C PRO A 3 -18.74 3.91 7.54
N ALA A 4 -19.13 4.72 8.54
CA ALA A 4 -18.59 6.07 8.70
C ALA A 4 -17.11 6.05 9.09
N LYS A 5 -16.71 5.09 9.92
CA LYS A 5 -15.30 4.91 10.31
C LYS A 5 -14.44 4.45 9.15
N GLU A 6 -14.95 3.56 8.30
CA GLU A 6 -14.22 3.10 7.11
C GLU A 6 -14.03 4.24 6.10
N ILE A 7 -15.06 5.07 5.86
CA ILE A 7 -14.95 6.24 4.98
C ILE A 7 -13.87 7.20 5.51
N SER A 8 -13.92 7.57 6.78
CA SER A 8 -12.93 8.46 7.39
C SER A 8 -11.50 7.90 7.30
N ARG A 9 -11.35 6.58 7.41
CA ARG A 9 -10.06 5.90 7.27
C ARG A 9 -9.51 6.03 5.84
N ILE A 10 -10.36 5.81 4.83
CA ILE A 10 -9.98 5.94 3.42
C ILE A 10 -9.61 7.39 3.09
N GLU A 11 -10.34 8.37 3.62
CA GLU A 11 -10.01 9.79 3.45
C GLU A 11 -8.63 10.12 4.04
N LYS A 12 -8.34 9.68 5.26
CA LYS A 12 -7.00 9.86 5.87
C LYS A 12 -5.89 9.22 5.04
N ALA A 13 -6.10 7.98 4.58
CA ALA A 13 -5.12 7.30 3.71
C ALA A 13 -4.95 8.03 2.36
N THR A 14 -6.02 8.64 1.86
CA THR A 14 -6.00 9.44 0.63
C THR A 14 -5.12 10.67 0.80
N ASP A 15 -5.26 11.38 1.92
CA ASP A 15 -4.46 12.57 2.22
C ASP A 15 -2.98 12.22 2.41
N LEU A 16 -2.68 11.16 3.17
CA LEU A 16 -1.31 10.69 3.41
C LEU A 16 -0.55 10.37 2.11
N VAL A 17 -1.25 9.83 1.11
CA VAL A 17 -0.64 9.41 -0.16
C VAL A 17 -0.68 10.54 -1.22
N GLY A 18 -1.34 11.66 -0.92
CA GLY A 18 -1.44 12.82 -1.80
C GLY A 18 -2.49 12.68 -2.90
N GLY A 19 -3.60 12.00 -2.62
CA GLY A 19 -4.80 11.96 -3.46
C GLY A 19 -5.28 10.56 -3.85
N ARG A 20 -6.57 10.47 -4.23
CA ARG A 20 -7.28 9.19 -4.40
C ARG A 20 -6.70 8.28 -5.49
N PHE A 21 -6.19 8.88 -6.56
CA PHE A 21 -5.58 8.13 -7.66
C PHE A 21 -4.23 7.53 -7.25
N LYS A 22 -3.43 8.30 -6.49
CA LYS A 22 -2.17 7.82 -5.93
C LYS A 22 -2.41 6.70 -4.92
N LEU A 23 -3.42 6.85 -4.05
CA LEU A 23 -3.84 5.78 -3.14
C LEU A 23 -4.19 4.50 -3.92
N CYS A 24 -5.01 4.60 -4.97
CA CYS A 24 -5.37 3.45 -5.81
C CYS A 24 -4.15 2.75 -6.42
N VAL A 25 -3.21 3.52 -6.97
CA VAL A 25 -1.96 2.97 -7.55
C VAL A 25 -1.11 2.28 -6.48
N LEU A 26 -0.93 2.89 -5.30
CA LEU A 26 -0.17 2.30 -4.20
C LEU A 26 -0.80 0.98 -3.73
N MET A 27 -2.13 0.99 -3.54
CA MET A 27 -2.91 -0.20 -3.18
C MET A 27 -2.70 -1.33 -4.20
N GLN A 28 -2.88 -1.06 -5.49
CA GLN A 28 -2.74 -2.06 -6.54
C GLN A 28 -1.31 -2.64 -6.62
N LYS A 29 -0.29 -1.77 -6.55
CA LYS A 29 1.11 -2.20 -6.56
C LYS A 29 1.41 -3.13 -5.38
N ARG A 30 0.97 -2.74 -4.17
CA ARG A 30 1.27 -3.50 -2.96
C ARG A 30 0.49 -4.80 -2.87
N VAL A 31 -0.80 -4.81 -3.24
CA VAL A 31 -1.61 -6.04 -3.35
C VAL A 31 -0.91 -7.04 -4.28
N LYS A 32 -0.43 -6.58 -5.45
CA LYS A 32 0.30 -7.44 -6.39
C LYS A 32 1.59 -8.02 -5.79
N GLU A 33 2.33 -7.24 -5.01
CA GLU A 33 3.52 -7.74 -4.31
C GLU A 33 3.19 -8.80 -3.27
N ILE A 34 2.16 -8.58 -2.46
CA ILE A 34 1.70 -9.53 -1.43
C ILE A 34 1.30 -10.85 -2.09
N ILE A 35 0.48 -10.80 -3.13
CA ILE A 35 0.03 -11.98 -3.88
C ILE A 35 1.24 -12.69 -4.51
N ARG A 36 2.19 -11.95 -5.11
CA ARG A 36 3.38 -12.55 -5.74
C ARG A 36 4.29 -13.24 -4.74
N LYS A 37 4.42 -12.71 -3.52
CA LYS A 37 5.25 -13.27 -2.44
C LYS A 37 4.52 -14.33 -1.61
N HIS A 38 3.23 -14.55 -1.86
CA HIS A 38 2.46 -15.52 -1.12
C HIS A 38 2.89 -16.95 -1.52
N LEU A 39 3.49 -17.67 -0.57
CA LEU A 39 3.93 -19.05 -0.73
C LEU A 39 2.99 -20.07 -0.05
N GLY A 40 1.87 -19.60 0.51
CA GLY A 40 0.91 -20.44 1.20
C GLY A 40 0.03 -21.26 0.23
N PRO A 41 -0.60 -22.34 0.73
CA PRO A 41 -1.44 -23.22 -0.08
C PRO A 41 -2.78 -22.57 -0.48
N THR A 42 -3.23 -21.53 0.23
CA THR A 42 -4.51 -20.85 0.04
C THR A 42 -4.31 -19.37 -0.23
N LYS A 43 -4.92 -18.89 -1.33
CA LYS A 43 -4.89 -17.46 -1.68
C LYS A 43 -5.46 -16.63 -0.51
N PRO A 44 -4.81 -15.53 -0.12
CA PRO A 44 -5.32 -14.68 0.94
C PRO A 44 -6.63 -14.01 0.50
N GLU A 45 -7.54 -13.79 1.45
CA GLU A 45 -8.79 -13.09 1.17
C GLU A 45 -8.49 -11.64 0.74
N ALA A 46 -9.14 -11.18 -0.34
CA ALA A 46 -8.91 -9.85 -0.89
C ALA A 46 -9.12 -8.75 0.16
N LYS A 47 -10.12 -8.92 1.04
CA LYS A 47 -10.43 -8.01 2.13
C LYS A 47 -9.26 -7.88 3.11
N ASP A 48 -8.65 -8.99 3.50
CA ASP A 48 -7.55 -9.00 4.46
C ASP A 48 -6.30 -8.35 3.87
N VAL A 49 -6.01 -8.63 2.59
CA VAL A 49 -4.90 -7.99 1.88
C VAL A 49 -5.13 -6.47 1.83
N MET A 50 -6.34 -6.01 1.47
CA MET A 50 -6.63 -4.57 1.44
C MET A 50 -6.48 -3.91 2.81
N LEU A 51 -7.00 -4.55 3.87
CA LEU A 51 -6.87 -4.04 5.24
C LEU A 51 -5.41 -4.00 5.71
N GLN A 52 -4.60 -4.99 5.34
CA GLN A 52 -3.16 -5.00 5.59
C GLN A 52 -2.50 -3.80 4.89
N VAL A 53 -2.75 -3.60 3.60
CA VAL A 53 -2.12 -2.51 2.85
C VAL A 53 -2.49 -1.14 3.45
N LEU A 54 -3.76 -0.93 3.82
CA LEU A 54 -4.16 0.30 4.51
C LEU A 54 -3.38 0.53 5.81
N LYS A 55 -3.17 -0.52 6.63
CA LYS A 55 -2.34 -0.42 7.85
C LYS A 55 -0.88 -0.09 7.54
N GLU A 56 -0.34 -0.62 6.44
CA GLU A 56 1.03 -0.32 6.02
C GLU A 56 1.19 1.12 5.56
N ILE A 57 0.17 1.70 4.91
CA ILE A 57 0.13 3.12 4.55
C ILE A 57 0.06 3.99 5.81
N GLU A 58 -0.88 3.68 6.70
CA GLU A 58 -1.11 4.45 7.94
C GLU A 58 0.11 4.45 8.87
N SER A 59 0.88 3.36 8.88
CA SER A 59 2.12 3.25 9.65
C SER A 59 3.34 3.84 8.96
N GLY A 60 3.21 4.35 7.73
CA GLY A 60 4.32 4.85 6.93
C GLY A 60 5.30 3.77 6.47
N ARG A 61 4.95 2.48 6.61
CA ARG A 61 5.77 1.35 6.15
C ARG A 61 5.90 1.34 4.63
N ILE A 62 4.87 1.80 3.93
CA ILE A 62 4.87 1.98 2.49
C ILE A 62 4.43 3.40 2.12
N SER A 63 5.05 3.95 1.10
CA SER A 63 4.72 5.25 0.52
C SER A 63 4.97 5.21 -0.99
N LEU A 64 4.40 6.17 -1.70
CA LEU A 64 4.86 6.45 -3.07
C LEU A 64 6.06 7.38 -2.97
N VAL A 65 7.13 6.98 -3.66
CA VAL A 65 8.34 7.79 -3.81
C VAL A 65 8.41 8.34 -5.23
N THR A 66 9.13 9.45 -5.37
CA THR A 66 9.54 10.01 -6.66
C THR A 66 10.49 9.07 -7.39
N GLU A 67 10.68 9.31 -8.68
CA GLU A 67 11.61 8.51 -9.48
C GLU A 67 13.07 8.69 -9.03
N GLU A 68 13.42 9.89 -8.56
CA GLU A 68 14.75 10.17 -8.04
C GLU A 68 15.04 9.38 -6.76
N GLU A 69 14.13 9.44 -5.79
CA GLU A 69 14.22 8.65 -4.55
C GLU A 69 14.28 7.14 -4.85
N TYR A 70 13.51 6.67 -5.84
CA TYR A 70 13.58 5.28 -6.27
C TYR A 70 14.94 4.90 -6.85
N ARG A 71 15.50 5.74 -7.74
CA ARG A 71 16.82 5.53 -8.35
C ARG A 71 17.93 5.53 -7.29
N GLU A 72 17.84 6.43 -6.31
CA GLU A 72 18.79 6.50 -5.20
C GLU A 72 18.74 5.25 -4.32
N ALA A 73 17.55 4.81 -3.91
CA ALA A 73 17.37 3.58 -3.16
C ALA A 73 17.88 2.33 -3.92
N LEU A 74 17.73 2.32 -5.26
CA LEU A 74 18.26 1.25 -6.10
C LEU A 74 19.79 1.26 -6.14
N ARG A 75 20.43 2.43 -6.25
CA ARG A 75 21.90 2.55 -6.20
C ARG A 75 22.46 2.03 -4.88
N GLN A 76 21.86 2.40 -3.75
CA GLN A 76 22.29 1.96 -2.42
C GLN A 76 22.19 0.44 -2.21
N ARG A 77 21.26 -0.23 -2.90
CA ARG A 77 21.08 -1.69 -2.80
C ARG A 77 22.04 -2.50 -3.68
N LEU A 78 22.62 -1.88 -4.70
CA LEU A 78 23.50 -2.52 -5.68
C LEU A 78 24.99 -2.22 -5.43
N ALA A 79 25.29 -1.28 -4.54
CA ALA A 79 26.62 -1.01 -4.00
C ALA A 79 26.93 -1.98 -2.85
#